data_AF-A0A9P5VMH2-F1
#
_entry.id   AF-A0A9P5VMH2-F1
#
_cell.length_a   1.000
_cell.length_b   1.000
_cell.length_c   1.000
_cell.angle_alpha   90.00
_cell.angle_beta   90.00
_cell.angle_gamma   90.00
#
_symmetry.space_group_name_H-M   'P 1'
#
loop_
_entity.id
_entity.type
_entity.pdbx_description
1 polymer ?
#
loop_
_entity_poly.entity_id
_entity_poly.type
_entity_poly.pdbx_seq_one_letter_code
_entity_poly.pdbx_strand_id
1 'polypeptide(L)' 'VANKLYPGTKVEDEMIPNSKKFEIYLGRDGDKGKLIWSGHSRAPPKRLAFPDSEAFTDLLKAELEE' A
#
# COMPACT_ATOMS: atom_id res chain seq x y z
N VAL A 1 -2.63 5.36 -12.44
CA VAL A 1 -1.97 6.60 -11.91
C VAL A 1 -0.59 6.30 -11.34
N ALA A 2 -0.41 5.25 -10.51
CA ALA A 2 0.90 4.85 -9.95
C ALA A 2 2.03 4.66 -10.99
N ASN A 3 1.72 4.07 -12.16
CA ASN A 3 2.69 3.82 -13.24
C ASN A 3 3.27 5.10 -13.88
N LYS A 4 2.63 6.26 -13.67
CA LYS A 4 3.15 7.58 -14.11
C LYS A 4 4.06 8.23 -13.06
N LEU A 5 3.90 7.87 -11.78
CA LEU A 5 4.67 8.44 -10.66
C LEU A 5 5.94 7.64 -10.38
N TYR A 6 5.90 6.31 -10.57
CA TYR A 6 7.03 5.42 -10.33
C TYR A 6 7.24 4.48 -11.53
N PRO A 7 7.97 4.93 -12.57
CA PRO A 7 8.26 4.07 -13.72
C PRO A 7 9.18 2.93 -13.30
N GLY A 8 8.78 1.69 -13.59
CA GLY A 8 9.49 0.48 -13.19
C GLY A 8 8.92 -0.23 -11.97
N THR A 9 7.95 0.36 -11.27
CA THR A 9 7.23 -0.31 -10.18
C THR A 9 6.10 -1.18 -10.75
N LYS A 10 6.13 -2.48 -10.43
CA LYS A 10 5.02 -3.39 -10.69
C LYS A 10 4.01 -3.28 -9.54
N VAL A 11 2.74 -3.05 -9.86
CA VAL A 11 1.65 -3.11 -8.88
C VAL A 11 0.89 -4.39 -9.13
N GLU A 12 0.79 -5.23 -8.12
CA GLU A 12 0.02 -6.46 -8.13
C GLU A 12 -1.11 -6.35 -7.11
N ASP A 13 -2.33 -6.67 -7.51
CA ASP A 13 -3.48 -6.77 -6.63
C ASP A 13 -3.81 -8.25 -6.35
N GLU A 14 -3.92 -8.60 -5.07
CA GLU A 14 -4.39 -9.90 -4.63
C GLU A 14 -5.70 -9.74 -3.86
N MET A 15 -6.79 -10.29 -4.39
CA MET A 15 -8.07 -10.32 -3.71
C MET A 15 -8.17 -11.56 -2.84
N ILE A 16 -8.02 -11.40 -1.53
CA ILE A 16 -8.17 -12.48 -0.55
C ILE A 16 -9.66 -12.62 -0.17
N PRO A 17 -10.33 -13.73 -0.51
CA PRO A 17 -11.73 -13.93 -0.17
C PRO A 17 -11.95 -13.88 1.34
N ASN A 18 -13.04 -13.25 1.79
CA ASN A 18 -13.41 -13.08 3.20
C ASN A 18 -12.44 -12.25 4.05
N SER A 19 -11.42 -11.62 3.46
CA SER A 19 -10.58 -10.68 4.18
C SER A 19 -11.36 -9.39 4.51
N LYS A 20 -11.23 -8.92 5.74
CA LYS A 20 -11.73 -7.61 6.21
C LYS A 20 -10.60 -6.59 6.34
N LYS A 21 -9.48 -6.89 5.70
CA LYS A 21 -8.24 -6.10 5.75
C LYS A 21 -7.90 -5.62 4.36
N PHE A 22 -7.34 -4.43 4.33
CA PHE A 22 -6.71 -3.85 3.17
C PHE A 22 -5.26 -3.59 3.53
N GLU A 23 -4.33 -4.22 2.85
CA GLU A 23 -2.91 -4.16 3.16
C GLU A 23 -2.14 -3.79 1.89
N ILE A 24 -1.14 -2.93 2.04
CA ILE A 24 -0.24 -2.53 0.96
C ILE A 24 1.17 -2.94 1.35
N TYR A 25 1.81 -3.67 0.46
CA TYR A 25 3.18 -4.12 0.60
C TYR A 25 4.06 -3.48 -0.46
N LEU A 26 5.29 -3.12 -0.09
CA LEU A 26 6.32 -2.61 -0.98
C LEU A 26 7.52 -3.56 -0.95
N GLY A 27 7.81 -4.24 -2.05
CA GLY A 27 8.96 -5.12 -2.19
C GLY A 27 9.98 -4.57 -3.18
N ARG A 28 11.26 -4.87 -2.94
CA ARG A 28 12.34 -4.79 -3.94
C ARG A 28 12.63 -6.21 -4.44
N ASP A 29 13.19 -6.34 -5.63
CA ASP A 29 13.43 -7.63 -6.30
C ASP A 29 14.13 -8.63 -5.36
N GLY A 30 13.50 -9.77 -5.10
CA GLY A 30 14.01 -10.83 -4.21
C GLY A 30 13.61 -10.74 -2.73
N ASP A 31 12.86 -9.72 -2.30
CA ASP A 31 12.46 -9.55 -0.89
C ASP A 31 10.97 -9.88 -0.61
N LYS A 32 10.67 -10.29 0.63
CA LYS A 32 9.29 -10.46 1.11
C LYS A 32 8.74 -9.07 1.45
N GLY A 33 8.08 -8.43 0.48
CA GLY A 33 7.65 -7.03 0.55
C GLY A 33 7.22 -6.51 1.94
N LYS A 34 7.71 -5.31 2.27
CA LYS A 34 7.47 -4.60 3.53
C LYS A 34 6.03 -4.07 3.59
N LEU A 35 5.31 -4.34 4.69
CA LEU A 35 3.97 -3.78 4.92
C LEU A 35 4.07 -2.28 5.19
N ILE A 36 3.51 -1.46 4.30
CA ILE A 36 3.52 0.02 4.40
C ILE A 36 2.15 0.60 4.76
N TRP A 37 1.08 -0.21 4.66
CA TRP A 37 -0.26 0.17 5.12
C TRP A 37 -1.06 -1.05 5.55
N SER A 38 -1.82 -0.92 6.64
CA SER A 38 -2.84 -1.91 7.04
C SER A 38 -4.08 -1.20 7.56
N GLY A 39 -5.17 -1.34 6.82
CA GLY A 39 -6.49 -0.86 7.17
C GLY A 39 -7.42 -2.03 7.46
N HIS A 40 -8.31 -1.85 8.44
CA HIS A 40 -9.39 -2.80 8.71
C HIS A 40 -10.73 -2.14 8.41
N SER A 41 -11.67 -2.88 7.82
CA SER A 41 -13.03 -2.39 7.53
C SER A 41 -13.81 -1.97 8.79
N ARG A 42 -13.33 -2.38 9.99
CA ARG A 42 -13.88 -2.02 11.30
C ARG A 42 -12.92 -1.18 12.15
N ALA A 43 -11.97 -0.48 11.53
CA ALA A 43 -11.09 0.42 12.28
C ALA A 43 -11.93 1.51 12.97
N PRO A 44 -11.65 1.85 14.25
CA PRO A 44 -12.29 3.00 14.88
C PRO A 44 -12.02 4.28 14.06
N PRO A 45 -12.89 5.31 14.13
CA PRO A 45 -12.92 6.44 13.19
C PRO A 45 -11.63 7.27 13.09
N LYS A 46 -10.62 6.98 13.93
CA LYS A 46 -9.28 7.59 13.89
C LYS A 46 -8.34 6.98 12.85
N ARG A 47 -8.63 5.81 12.26
CA ARG A 47 -7.79 5.19 11.22
C ARG A 47 -8.62 4.90 9.97
N LEU A 48 -8.19 5.47 8.85
CA LEU A 48 -8.80 5.21 7.55
C LEU A 48 -8.57 3.74 7.16
N ALA A 49 -9.63 3.08 6.69
CA ALA A 49 -9.53 1.70 6.19
C ALA A 49 -8.75 1.62 4.86
N PHE A 50 -8.74 2.72 4.10
CA PHE A 50 -8.02 2.87 2.84
C PHE A 50 -7.25 4.19 2.88
N PRO A 51 -6.00 4.23 2.38
CA PRO A 51 -5.31 5.50 2.23
C PRO A 51 -5.98 6.29 1.11
N ASP A 52 -6.03 7.61 1.25
CA ASP A 52 -6.31 8.49 0.10
C ASP A 52 -5.09 8.55 -0.85
N SER A 53 -5.28 9.20 -2.00
CA SER A 53 -4.23 9.25 -3.03
C SER A 53 -2.98 10.02 -2.59
N GLU A 54 -3.11 10.99 -1.69
CA GLU A 54 -2.00 11.79 -1.17
C GLU A 54 -1.20 10.95 -0.16
N ALA A 55 -1.89 10.38 0.84
CA ALA A 55 -1.30 9.49 1.83
C ALA A 55 -0.60 8.29 1.19
N PHE A 56 -1.18 7.69 0.15
CA PHE A 56 -0.55 6.61 -0.60
C PHE A 56 0.75 7.05 -1.28
N THR A 57 0.73 8.23 -1.92
CA THR A 57 1.90 8.75 -2.63
C THR A 57 3.02 9.10 -1.66
N ASP A 58 2.69 9.70 -0.51
CA ASP A 58 3.67 10.06 0.52
C ASP A 58 4.29 8.84 1.19
N LEU A 59 3.52 7.78 1.46
CA LEU A 59 4.05 6.50 1.94
C LEU A 59 5.04 5.89 0.95
N LEU A 60 4.73 5.94 -0.34
CA LEU A 60 5.66 5.46 -1.36
C LEU A 60 6.92 6.31 -1.46
N LYS A 61 6.82 7.64 -1.39
CA LYS A 61 8.01 8.53 -1.40
C LYS A 61 8.91 8.25 -0.20
N ALA A 62 8.33 8.22 0.99
CA ALA A 62 9.07 7.99 2.23
C ALA A 62 9.86 6.67 2.23
N GLU A 63 9.35 5.65 1.56
CA GLU A 63 9.99 4.33 1.48
C GLU A 63 10.93 4.17 0.26
N LEU A 64 10.84 5.05 -0.74
CA LEU A 64 11.70 5.02 -1.93
C LEU A 64 12.88 6.00 -1.87
N GLU A 65 12.84 7.04 -1.03
CA GLU A 65 13.95 8.00 -0.81
C GLU A 65 15.06 7.50 0.15
N GLU A 66 15.18 6.18 0.37
CA GLU A 66 16.27 5.54 1.14
C GLU A 66 17.17 4.63 0.28
#